data_AF-A0A2T4IDQ3-F1
#
_entry.id   AF-A0A2T4IDQ3-F1
#
_cell.length_a   1.000
_cell.length_b   1.000
_cell.length_c   1.000
_cell.angle_alpha   90.00
_cell.angle_beta   90.00
_cell.angle_gamma   90.00
#
_symmetry.space_group_name_H-M   'P 1'
#
loop_
_entity.id
_entity.type
_entity.pdbx_description
1 polymer ?
#
loop_
_entity_poly.entity_id
_entity_poly.type
_entity_poly.pdbx_seq_one_letter_code
_entity_poly.pdbx_strand_id
1 'polypeptide(L)' 'MARITVEDCLKKIPNRFQLTLAATYRARQLTVGGSPQIEVDKSDKDKPTVIALREIAAGKVGLEVLNRGQA' A
#
# COMPACT_ATOMS: atom_id res chain seq x y z
N MET A 1 -11.39 -2.60 -11.42
CA MET A 1 -10.00 -3.13 -11.52
C MET A 1 -9.10 -2.04 -12.10
N ALA A 2 -8.78 -1.03 -11.30
CA ALA A 2 -7.98 0.07 -11.80
C ALA A 2 -6.52 -0.36 -12.01
N ARG A 3 -5.98 0.14 -13.11
CA ARG A 3 -4.65 -0.12 -13.64
C ARG A 3 -3.61 0.68 -12.83
N ILE A 4 -3.30 0.26 -11.61
CA ILE A 4 -2.15 0.79 -10.86
C ILE A 4 -0.86 0.22 -11.49
N THR A 5 0.08 1.08 -11.84
CA THR A 5 1.38 0.67 -12.37
C THR A 5 2.42 0.66 -11.25
N VAL A 6 3.34 -0.29 -11.30
CA VAL A 6 4.41 -0.42 -10.31
C VAL A 6 5.36 0.79 -10.37
N GLU A 7 5.42 1.47 -11.51
CA GLU A 7 6.26 2.64 -11.75
C GLU A 7 5.95 3.79 -10.79
N ASP A 8 4.67 4.05 -10.50
CA ASP A 8 4.29 5.12 -9.57
C ASP A 8 4.66 4.78 -8.12
N CYS A 9 4.65 3.49 -7.77
CA CYS A 9 5.13 3.03 -6.46
C CYS A 9 6.66 3.14 -6.36
N LEU A 10 7.39 2.86 -7.45
CA LEU A 10 8.84 2.93 -7.49
C LEU A 10 9.39 4.36 -7.38
N LYS A 11 8.62 5.36 -7.82
CA LYS A 11 8.94 6.78 -7.59
C LYS A 11 8.99 7.14 -6.09
N LYS A 12 8.25 6.38 -5.26
CA LYS A 12 8.19 6.60 -3.79
C LYS A 12 9.15 5.69 -3.04
N ILE A 13 9.21 4.41 -3.43
CA ILE A 13 10.10 3.42 -2.84
C ILE A 13 10.93 2.80 -3.97
N PRO A 14 12.18 3.27 -4.20
CA PRO A 14 13.00 2.80 -5.31
C PRO A 14 13.41 1.32 -5.16
N ASN A 15 13.46 0.81 -3.93
CA ASN A 15 13.78 -0.58 -3.65
C ASN A 15 12.54 -1.48 -3.77
N ARG A 16 12.55 -2.37 -4.78
CA ARG A 16 11.46 -3.32 -5.07
C ARG A 16 11.17 -4.29 -3.93
N PHE A 17 12.19 -4.70 -3.18
CA PHE A 17 12.01 -5.61 -2.04
C PHE A 17 11.31 -4.90 -0.88
N GLN A 18 11.76 -3.67 -0.57
CA GLN A 18 11.13 -2.86 0.46
C GLN A 18 9.71 -2.45 0.07
N LEU A 19 9.46 -2.15 -1.20
CA LEU A 19 8.13 -1.88 -1.72
C LEU A 19 7.20 -3.09 -1.50
N THR A 20 7.67 -4.29 -1.83
CA THR A 20 6.89 -5.53 -1.67
C THR A 20 6.57 -5.80 -0.21
N LEU A 21 7.55 -5.60 0.69
CA LEU A 21 7.36 -5.75 2.13
C LEU A 21 6.37 -4.72 2.68
N ALA A 22 6.53 -3.44 2.31
CA ALA A 22 5.66 -2.35 2.77
C ALA A 22 4.22 -2.56 2.30
N ALA A 23 4.03 -2.93 1.03
CA ALA A 23 2.72 -3.24 0.46
C ALA A 23 2.06 -4.44 1.15
N THR A 24 2.83 -5.51 1.43
CA THR A 24 2.31 -6.70 2.13
C THR A 24 1.89 -6.38 3.56
N TYR A 25 2.72 -5.64 4.28
CA TYR A 25 2.43 -5.26 5.66
C TYR A 25 1.19 -4.37 5.74
N ARG A 26 1.08 -3.38 4.83
CA ARG A 26 -0.09 -2.51 4.76
C ARG A 26 -1.35 -3.27 4.34
N ALA A 27 -1.25 -4.15 3.34
CA ALA A 27 -2.37 -5.00 2.93
C ALA A 27 -2.88 -5.87 4.08
N ARG A 28 -1.98 -6.42 4.92
CA ARG A 28 -2.38 -7.16 6.13
C ARG A 28 -3.15 -6.26 7.11
N GLN A 29 -2.71 -5.02 7.34
CA GLN A 29 -3.45 -4.09 8.20
C GLN A 29 -4.87 -3.84 7.68
N LEU A 30 -5.02 -3.64 6.37
CA LEU A 30 -6.33 -3.46 5.74
C LEU A 30 -7.21 -4.70 5.90
N THR A 31 -6.65 -5.91 5.78
CA THR A 31 -7.38 -7.17 6.01
C THR A 31 -7.84 -7.33 7.46
N VAL A 32 -7.07 -6.86 8.43
CA VAL A 32 -7.40 -6.93 9.87
C VAL A 32 -8.47 -5.89 10.28
N GLY A 33 -8.90 -5.03 9.36
CA GLY A 33 -9.91 -3.98 9.60
C GLY A 33 -9.33 -2.57 9.68
N GLY A 34 -8.07 -2.38 9.29
CA GLY A 34 -7.47 -1.07 9.16
C GLY A 34 -8.19 -0.23 8.11
N SER A 35 -8.50 1.03 8.46
CA SER A 35 -9.16 1.94 7.53
C SER A 35 -8.20 2.35 6.40
N PRO A 36 -8.66 2.31 5.13
CA PRO A 36 -7.89 2.84 4.01
C PRO A 36 -7.76 4.36 4.14
N GLN A 37 -6.59 4.89 3.81
CA GLN A 37 -6.25 6.33 3.83
C GLN A 37 -6.61 7.03 2.51
N ILE A 38 -7.04 6.28 1.51
CA ILE A 38 -7.53 6.76 0.22
C ILE A 38 -9.02 6.48 0.11
N GLU A 39 -9.72 7.31 -0.66
CA GLU A 39 -11.11 7.09 -1.03
C GLU A 39 -11.17 5.88 -1.96
N VAL A 40 -11.42 4.72 -1.36
CA VAL A 40 -11.77 3.51 -2.11
C VAL A 40 -13.24 3.68 -2.45
N ASP A 41 -13.54 3.91 -3.72
CA ASP A 41 -14.92 3.88 -4.19
C ASP A 41 -15.52 2.54 -3.75
N LYS A 42 -16.53 2.57 -2.88
CA LYS A 42 -17.10 1.35 -2.25
C LYS A 42 -17.64 0.35 -3.29
N SER A 43 -17.76 0.78 -4.54
CA SER A 43 -18.16 -0.02 -5.69
C SER A 43 -17.03 -0.86 -6.28
N ASP A 44 -15.76 -0.48 -6.12
CA ASP A 44 -14.61 -1.28 -6.56
C ASP A 44 -14.27 -2.30 -5.46
N LYS A 45 -14.54 -3.59 -5.73
CA LYS A 45 -14.06 -4.75 -4.95
C LYS A 45 -12.54 -4.92 -5.07
N ASP A 46 -11.78 -3.85 -4.85
CA ASP A 46 -10.33 -3.90 -4.91
C ASP A 46 -9.79 -4.73 -3.76
N LYS A 47 -8.84 -5.63 -4.09
CA LYS A 47 -8.15 -6.43 -3.09
C LYS A 47 -7.34 -5.50 -2.17
N PRO A 48 -7.14 -5.85 -0.89
CA PRO A 48 -6.36 -5.04 0.05
C PRO A 48 -4.93 -4.76 -0.43
N THR A 49 -4.36 -5.64 -1.25
CA THR A 49 -3.06 -5.42 -1.90
C THR A 49 -3.07 -4.28 -2.91
N VAL A 50 -4.15 -4.12 -3.68
CA VAL A 50 -4.30 -3.03 -4.65
C VAL A 50 -4.49 -1.70 -3.94
N ILE A 51 -5.27 -1.69 -2.86
CA ILE A 51 -5.47 -0.51 -2.02
C ILE A 51 -4.14 -0.07 -1.40
N ALA A 52 -3.36 -1.00 -0.84
CA ALA A 52 -2.04 -0.70 -0.29
C ALA A 52 -1.07 -0.10 -1.33
N LEU A 53 -1.05 -0.63 -2.55
CA LEU A 53 -0.21 -0.09 -3.63
C LEU A 53 -0.66 1.32 -4.06
N ARG A 54 -1.98 1.57 -4.11
CA ARG A 54 -2.51 2.92 -4.37
C ARG A 54 -2.15 3.91 -3.26
N GLU A 55 -2.21 3.49 -2.00
CA GLU A 55 -1.78 4.33 -0.87
C GLU A 55 -0.28 4.68 -0.94
N ILE A 56 0.55 3.72 -1.37
CA ILE A 56 1.99 3.93 -1.57
C ILE A 56 2.23 4.88 -2.74
N ALA A 57 1.57 4.68 -3.89
CA ALA A 57 1.68 5.58 -5.04
C ALA A 57 1.24 7.01 -4.72
N ALA A 58 0.17 7.16 -3.93
CA ALA A 58 -0.32 8.45 -3.42
C ALA A 58 0.61 9.07 -2.35
N GLY A 59 1.62 8.35 -1.88
CA GLY A 59 2.54 8.80 -0.84
C GLY A 59 1.91 8.90 0.55
N LYS A 60 0.78 8.22 0.78
CA LYS A 60 0.11 8.14 2.10
C LYS A 60 0.75 7.09 3.00
N VAL A 61 1.37 6.07 2.40
CA VAL A 61 2.07 4.99 3.10
C VAL A 61 3.48 4.87 2.52
N GLY A 62 4.49 4.96 3.37
CA GLY A 62 5.91 4.90 2.99
C GLY A 62 6.67 3.77 3.67
N LEU A 63 8.00 3.87 3.74
CA LEU A 63 8.85 2.90 4.43
C LEU A 63 8.63 2.86 5.96
N GLU A 64 7.96 3.87 6.51
CA GLU A 64 7.61 3.96 7.93
C GLU A 64 6.82 2.76 8.46
N VAL A 65 6.04 2.07 7.62
CA VAL A 65 5.32 0.85 8.03
C VAL A 65 6.26 -0.30 8.36
N LEU A 66 7.50 -0.29 7.85
CA LEU A 66 8.49 -1.34 8.11
C LEU A 66 9.26 -1.14 9.42
N ASN A 67 9.35 0.10 9.93
CA ASN A 67 10.14 0.42 11.11
C ASN A 67 9.40 0.13 12.44
N ARG A 68 8.08 -0.09 12.43
CA ARG A 68 7.29 -0.28 13.67
C ARG A 68 7.53 -1.62 14.40
N GLY A 69 8.36 -2.51 13.84
CA GLY A 69 8.75 -3.77 14.47
C GLY A 69 10.14 -3.75 15.13
N GLN A 70 10.83 -2.62 15.12
CA GLN A 70 12.12 -2.45 15.80
C GLN A 70 11.93 -1.56 17.04
N ALA A 71 11.38 -2.16 18.10
CA ALA A 71 11.34 -1.60 19.44
C ALA A 71 11.73 -2.70 20.43
#